data_AF-A0A8T4YZP1-F1
#
_entry.id   AF-A0A8T4YZP1-F1
#
_cell.length_a   1.000
_cell.length_b   1.000
_cell.length_c   1.000
_cell.angle_alpha   90.00
_cell.angle_beta   90.00
_cell.angle_gamma   90.00
#
_symmetry.space_group_name_H-M   'P 1'
#
loop_
_entity.id
_entity.type
_entity.pdbx_description
1 polymer ?
#
loop_
_entity_poly.entity_id
_entity_poly.type
_entity_poly.pdbx_seq_one_letter_code
_entity_poly.pdbx_strand_id
1 'polypeptide(L)' 'MTMLDDGSWGPARNIIPFTGGDLACQSEFYIRAAEEIKSLGENLWILFETNGYSPTSKNLDSSKDSGIDSFWLDISLR' A
#
# COMPACT_ATOMS: atom_id res chain seq x y z
N MET A 1 -6.20 -13.27 2.60
CA MET A 1 -6.75 -14.52 2.04
C MET A 1 -7.99 -14.83 2.84
N THR A 2 -9.13 -15.05 2.18
CA THR A 2 -10.42 -15.29 2.85
C THR A 2 -10.89 -16.69 2.49
N MET A 3 -11.38 -17.44 3.47
CA MET A 3 -12.01 -18.73 3.20
C MET A 3 -13.34 -18.49 2.49
N LEU A 4 -13.55 -19.11 1.33
CA LEU A 4 -14.83 -19.09 0.62
C LEU A 4 -15.77 -20.17 1.16
N ASP A 5 -17.05 -20.06 0.83
CA ASP A 5 -18.10 -20.98 1.27
C ASP A 5 -17.89 -22.42 0.80
N ASP A 6 -17.10 -22.62 -0.26
CA ASP A 6 -16.71 -23.93 -0.81
C ASP A 6 -15.44 -24.51 -0.16
N GLY A 7 -14.91 -23.86 0.88
CA GLY A 7 -13.68 -24.26 1.56
C GLY A 7 -12.41 -24.01 0.75
N SER A 8 -12.51 -23.33 -0.40
CA SER A 8 -11.36 -22.86 -1.14
C SER A 8 -10.87 -21.51 -0.61
N TRP A 9 -9.61 -21.21 -0.86
CA TRP A 9 -9.06 -19.88 -0.57
C TRP A 9 -9.47 -18.93 -1.67
N GLY A 10 -10.29 -17.93 -1.33
CA GLY A 10 -10.64 -16.86 -2.24
C GLY A 10 -9.44 -15.95 -2.47
N PRO A 11 -9.33 -15.33 -3.65
CA PRO A 11 -8.19 -14.49 -3.95
C PRO A 11 -8.07 -13.42 -2.87
N ALA A 12 -6.84 -13.19 -2.39
CA ALA A 12 -6.52 -11.84 -1.98
C ALA A 12 -6.88 -10.99 -3.20
N ARG A 13 -7.94 -10.18 -3.08
CA ARG A 13 -8.35 -9.26 -4.14
C ARG A 13 -7.10 -8.54 -4.60
N ASN A 14 -7.03 -8.24 -5.89
CA ASN A 14 -5.95 -7.61 -6.66
C ASN A 14 -5.35 -6.35 -6.02
N ILE A 15 -4.85 -6.46 -4.81
CA ILE A 15 -4.48 -5.43 -3.86
C ILE A 15 -3.22 -5.96 -3.18
N ILE A 16 -2.15 -5.17 -3.25
CA ILE A 16 -0.91 -5.40 -2.53
C ILE A 16 -0.95 -4.47 -1.32
N PRO A 17 -1.16 -5.00 -0.11
CA PRO A 17 -1.06 -4.22 1.10
C PRO A 17 0.40 -4.10 1.53
N PHE A 18 0.82 -2.88 1.84
CA PHE A 18 2.03 -2.59 2.59
C PHE A 18 1.65 -2.14 4.00
N THR A 19 2.33 -2.67 5.01
CA THR A 19 2.30 -2.14 6.37
C THR A 19 3.61 -1.41 6.63
N GLY A 20 3.55 -0.09 6.60
CA GLY A 20 4.73 0.77 6.70
C GLY A 20 5.07 1.19 8.12
N GLY A 21 4.09 1.55 8.96
CA GLY A 21 4.35 2.13 10.29
C GLY A 21 5.43 3.22 10.24
N ASP A 22 6.43 3.13 11.12
CA ASP A 22 7.61 4.02 11.10
C ASP A 22 8.53 3.80 9.90
N LEU A 23 8.59 2.58 9.36
CA LEU A 23 9.40 2.28 8.18
C LEU A 23 8.90 3.04 6.95
N ALA A 24 7.64 3.48 6.92
CA ALA A 24 7.09 4.35 5.88
C ALA A 24 7.95 5.61 5.65
N CYS A 25 8.72 6.06 6.65
CA CYS A 25 9.65 7.19 6.52
C CYS A 25 10.79 6.93 5.52
N GLN A 26 11.04 5.67 5.17
CA GLN A 26 11.88 5.26 4.04
C GLN A 26 11.04 5.25 2.75
N SER A 27 10.46 6.41 2.40
CA SER A 27 9.48 6.53 1.30
C SER A 27 10.02 6.08 -0.05
N GLU A 28 11.32 6.27 -0.33
CA GLU A 28 11.95 5.84 -1.59
C GLU A 28 11.81 4.34 -1.83
N PHE A 29 11.89 3.52 -0.78
CA PHE A 29 11.72 2.07 -0.91
C PHE A 29 10.32 1.72 -1.45
N TYR A 30 9.29 2.32 -0.86
CA TYR A 30 7.90 2.04 -1.23
C TYR A 30 7.51 2.65 -2.57
N ILE A 31 8.07 3.81 -2.91
CA ILE A 31 7.93 4.44 -4.23
C ILE A 31 8.48 3.51 -5.30
N ARG A 32 9.74 3.06 -5.16
CA ARG A 32 10.36 2.14 -6.13
C ARG A 32 9.61 0.81 -6.19
N ALA A 33 9.19 0.27 -5.05
CA ALA A 33 8.41 -0.96 -5.03
C ALA A 33 7.08 -0.80 -5.80
N ALA A 34 6.38 0.33 -5.63
CA ALA A 34 5.15 0.62 -6.35
C ALA A 34 5.38 0.73 -7.86
N GLU A 35 6.42 1.44 -8.29
CA GLU A 35 6.81 1.55 -9.70
C GLU A 35 7.08 0.17 -10.33
N GLU A 36 7.89 -0.65 -9.66
CA GLU A 36 8.21 -2.02 -10.11
C GLU A 36 6.95 -2.90 -10.18
N ILE A 37 6.07 -2.84 -9.18
CA ILE A 37 4.79 -3.55 -9.17
C ILE A 37 3.91 -3.12 -10.36
N LYS A 38 3.76 -1.80 -10.59
CA LYS A 38 2.93 -1.28 -11.67
C LYS A 38 3.54 -1.57 -13.04
N SER A 39 4.87 -1.68 -13.14
CA SER A 39 5.58 -2.05 -14.37
C SER A 39 5.20 -3.44 -14.89
N LEU A 40 4.69 -4.33 -14.03
CA LEU A 40 4.21 -5.65 -14.42
C LEU A 40 2.99 -5.59 -15.35
N GLY A 41 2.31 -4.45 -15.47
CA GLY A 41 1.16 -4.26 -16.35
C GLY A 41 -0.10 -5.01 -15.89
N GLU A 42 -0.09 -5.53 -14.67
CA GLU A 42 -1.21 -6.26 -14.07
C GLU A 42 -2.22 -5.28 -13.44
N ASN A 43 -3.48 -5.68 -13.39
CA ASN A 43 -4.54 -4.88 -12.74
C ASN A 43 -4.47 -5.01 -11.21
N LEU A 44 -3.36 -4.55 -10.61
CA LEU A 44 -3.09 -4.59 -9.18
C LEU A 44 -3.22 -3.19 -8.56
N TRP A 45 -3.92 -3.12 -7.45
CA TRP A 45 -4.03 -1.95 -6.58
C TRP A 45 -2.98 -2.03 -5.46
N ILE A 46 -2.51 -0.90 -4.96
CA ILE A 46 -1.54 -0.83 -3.85
C ILE A 46 -2.18 -0.03 -2.72
N LEU A 47 -2.32 -0.68 -1.56
CA LEU A 47 -2.82 -0.09 -0.33
C LEU A 47 -1.66 0.10 0.64
N PHE A 48 -1.46 1.31 1.14
CA PHE A 48 -0.38 1.64 2.05
C PHE A 48 -0.88 2.01 3.44
N GLU A 49 -0.64 1.14 4.42
CA GLU A 49 -0.97 1.36 5.82
C GLU A 49 0.19 2.07 6.54
N THR A 50 -0.09 3.15 7.27
CA THR A 50 0.91 3.94 8.01
C THR A 50 0.33 4.52 9.30
N ASN A 51 1.21 4.86 10.24
CA ASN A 51 0.89 5.57 11.48
C ASN A 51 0.89 7.10 11.34
N GLY A 52 1.18 7.63 10.14
CA GLY A 52 1.08 9.05 9.86
C GLY A 52 2.36 9.87 9.98
N TYR A 53 3.50 9.26 10.33
CA TYR A 53 4.77 10.00 10.40
C TYR A 53 5.41 10.28 9.02
N SER A 54 5.21 9.39 8.05
CA SER A 54 5.75 9.54 6.68
C SER A 54 5.01 10.50 5.74
N PRO A 55 3.66 10.60 5.73
CA PRO A 55 2.91 11.36 4.73
C PRO A 55 3.06 12.88 4.92
N THR A 56 4.17 13.42 4.42
CA THR A 56 4.33 14.84 4.07
C THR A 56 3.72 15.10 2.69
N SER A 57 3.39 16.35 2.36
CA SER A 57 2.84 16.70 1.03
C SER A 57 3.72 16.16 -0.11
N LYS A 58 5.03 16.39 -0.02
CA LYS A 58 6.02 15.87 -0.99
C LYS A 58 5.95 14.35 -1.13
N ASN A 59 5.94 13.62 0.00
CA ASN A 59 5.92 12.16 -0.04
C ASN A 59 4.60 11.62 -0.59
N LEU A 60 3.47 12.28 -0.31
CA LEU A 60 2.16 11.91 -0.85
C LEU A 60 2.10 12.12 -2.37
N ASP A 61 2.61 13.25 -2.86
CA ASP A 61 2.69 13.51 -4.30
C ASP A 61 3.54 12.45 -5.01
N SER A 62 4.75 12.17 -4.49
CA SER A 62 5.62 11.13 -5.05
C SER A 62 5.00 9.72 -4.96
N SER A 63 4.30 9.41 -3.87
CA SER A 63 3.61 8.13 -3.70
C SER A 63 2.50 7.95 -4.73
N LYS A 64 1.71 8.99 -4.96
CA LYS A 64 0.66 9.00 -6.00
C LYS A 64 1.28 8.78 -7.39
N ASP A 65 2.33 9.51 -7.71
CA ASP A 65 3.00 9.42 -9.02
C ASP A 65 3.62 8.03 -9.25
N SER A 66 4.07 7.36 -8.17
CA SER A 66 4.60 5.99 -8.20
C SER A 66 3.54 4.89 -8.36
N GLY A 67 2.26 5.24 -8.23
CA GLY A 67 1.15 4.28 -8.34
C GLY A 67 0.67 3.68 -7.03
N ILE A 68 0.94 4.30 -5.88
CA ILE A 68 0.24 3.96 -4.64
C ILE A 68 -1.19 4.48 -4.74
N ASP A 69 -2.18 3.59 -4.62
CA ASP A 69 -3.58 3.89 -4.93
C ASP A 69 -4.39 4.35 -3.72
N SER A 70 -4.00 3.93 -2.51
CA SER A 70 -4.74 4.23 -1.29
C SER A 70 -3.83 4.25 -0.07
N PHE A 71 -4.20 5.07 0.91
CA PHE A 71 -3.57 5.09 2.23
C PHE A 71 -4.59 4.72 3.31
N TRP A 72 -4.18 3.85 4.23
CA TRP A 72 -4.86 3.63 5.51
C TRP A 72 -4.01 4.26 6.60
N LEU A 73 -4.56 5.28 7.27
CA LEU A 73 -3.93 5.90 8.42
C LEU A 73 -4.43 5.26 9.71
N ASP A 74 -3.54 4.62 10.46
CA ASP A 74 -3.84 4.15 11.82
C ASP A 74 -3.80 5.33 12.79
N ILE A 75 -4.97 5.69 13.33
CA ILE A 75 -5.13 6.78 14.28
C ILE A 75 -5.49 6.19 15.63
N SER A 76 -4.56 6.27 16.56
CA SER A 76 -4.83 6.04 17.98
C SER A 76 -5.28 7.35 18.63
N LEU A 77 -6.57 7.45 18.98
CA LEU A 77 -7.06 8.51 19.86
C LEU A 77 -6.68 8.15 21.30
N ARG A 78 -5.82 8.96 21.92
CA ARG A 78 -5.62 8.93 23.37
C ARG A 78 -6.78 9.59 24.10
#